data_AF-A0A2D8UTK5-F1
#
_entry.id   AF-A0A2D8UTK5-F1
#
_cell.length_a   1.000
_cell.length_b   1.000
_cell.length_c   1.000
_cell.angle_alpha   90.00
_cell.angle_beta   90.00
_cell.angle_gamma   90.00
#
_symmetry.space_group_name_H-M   'P 1'
#
loop_
_entity.id
_entity.type
_entity.pdbx_description
1 polymer ?
#
loop_
_entity_poly.entity_id
_entity_poly.type
_entity_poly.pdbx_seq_one_letter_code
_entity_poly.pdbx_strand_id
1 'polypeptide(L)'
;MVATLMLVMLSSLPSVWKAIEPFDPEMDYRVPYATSQDYWLFQRHLETSLPERPVFFVGDSVVWGEYVTADSTWTAFLNQRRQEEDQSFVNLALNGLYPLALEGLVTHYAGP
;
A
#
# COMPACT_ATOMS: atom_id res chain seq x y z
N MET A 1 34.41 -1.74 -17.22
CA MET A 1 34.39 -0.67 -16.21
C MET A 1 33.09 0.14 -16.24
N VAL A 2 32.75 0.83 -17.34
CA VAL A 2 31.51 1.63 -17.43
C VAL A 2 30.25 0.80 -17.21
N ALA A 3 30.11 -0.34 -17.90
CA ALA A 3 28.93 -1.21 -17.75
C ALA A 3 28.76 -1.75 -16.32
N THR A 4 29.87 -2.10 -15.67
CA THR A 4 29.87 -2.54 -14.26
C THR A 4 29.41 -1.43 -13.34
N LEU A 5 29.89 -0.20 -13.57
CA LEU A 5 29.50 0.98 -12.79
C LEU A 5 28.01 1.30 -12.97
N MET A 6 27.50 1.24 -14.20
CA MET A 6 26.08 1.42 -14.49
C MET A 6 25.22 0.34 -13.83
N LEU A 7 25.67 -0.93 -13.86
CA LEU A 7 24.93 -2.02 -13.24
C LEU A 7 24.83 -1.83 -11.71
N VAL A 8 25.93 -1.46 -11.06
CA VAL A 8 25.94 -1.16 -9.63
C VAL A 8 25.03 0.03 -9.30
N MET A 9 25.07 1.08 -10.12
CA MET A 9 24.22 2.26 -9.91
C MET A 9 22.73 1.90 -10.06
N LEU A 10 22.36 1.18 -11.13
CA LEU A 10 20.97 0.78 -11.37
C LEU A 10 20.43 -0.19 -10.30
N SER A 11 21.27 -1.10 -9.79
CA SER A 11 20.84 -2.07 -8.77
C SER A 11 20.77 -1.48 -7.36
N SER A 12 21.59 -0.48 -7.04
CA SER A 12 21.59 0.17 -5.73
C SER A 12 20.63 1.35 -5.62
N LEU A 13 20.28 1.99 -6.74
CA LEU A 13 19.40 3.16 -6.75
C LEU A 13 18.06 2.93 -6.02
N PRO A 14 17.35 1.80 -6.19
CA PRO A 14 16.12 1.54 -5.46
C PRO A 14 16.32 1.55 -3.93
N SER A 15 17.32 0.82 -3.44
CA SER A 15 17.61 0.73 -2.00
C SER A 15 18.03 2.08 -1.42
N VAL A 16 18.85 2.84 -2.15
CA VAL A 16 19.24 4.20 -1.76
C VAL A 16 18.02 5.12 -1.74
N TRP A 17 17.15 5.02 -2.76
CA TRP A 17 15.94 5.84 -2.84
C TRP A 17 14.98 5.59 -1.66
N LYS A 18 14.73 4.32 -1.30
CA LYS A 18 13.91 3.98 -0.10
C LYS A 18 14.45 4.60 1.18
N ALA A 19 15.78 4.68 1.33
CA ALA A 19 16.43 5.21 2.52
C ALA A 19 16.37 6.75 2.62
N ILE A 20 16.35 7.45 1.49
CA ILE A 20 16.33 8.93 1.46
C ILE A 20 14.92 9.51 1.39
N GLU A 21 13.98 8.81 0.76
CA GLU A 21 12.60 9.28 0.57
C GLU A 21 11.76 9.00 1.83
N PRO A 22 11.34 10.04 2.58
CA PRO A 22 10.50 9.87 3.74
C PRO A 22 9.15 9.28 3.33
N PHE A 23 8.74 8.21 4.00
CA PHE A 23 7.44 7.61 3.81
C PHE A 23 7.01 7.00 5.14
N ASP A 24 6.14 7.74 5.84
CA ASP A 24 5.58 7.36 7.13
C ASP A 24 4.05 7.47 7.01
N PRO A 25 3.40 6.49 6.37
CA PRO A 25 1.97 6.51 6.14
C PRO A 25 1.22 6.43 7.48
N GLU A 26 0.24 7.31 7.66
CA GLU A 26 -0.69 7.23 8.78
C GLU A 26 -1.52 5.94 8.72
N MET A 27 -2.17 5.58 9.84
CA MET A 27 -2.98 4.35 9.93
C MET A 27 -4.08 4.27 8.87
N ASP A 28 -4.70 5.42 8.56
CA ASP A 28 -5.79 5.53 7.58
C ASP A 28 -5.28 5.93 6.19
N TYR A 29 -3.96 5.82 5.95
CA TYR A 29 -3.38 6.06 4.64
C TYR A 29 -4.03 5.17 3.57
N ARG A 30 -4.28 5.77 2.43
CA ARG A 30 -4.58 5.10 1.17
C ARG A 30 -3.71 5.72 0.08
N VAL A 31 -3.32 4.92 -0.90
CA VAL A 31 -2.57 5.43 -2.06
C VAL A 31 -3.44 6.45 -2.81
N PRO A 32 -2.98 7.70 -3.03
CA PRO A 32 -3.74 8.68 -3.79
C PRO A 32 -4.05 8.22 -5.21
N TYR A 33 -5.20 8.66 -5.76
CA TYR A 33 -5.61 8.28 -7.12
C TYR A 33 -4.55 8.65 -8.18
N ALA A 34 -3.95 9.83 -8.05
CA ALA A 34 -2.92 10.32 -8.96
C ALA A 34 -1.67 9.42 -9.03
N THR A 35 -1.44 8.59 -8.00
CA THR A 35 -0.30 7.68 -7.87
C THR A 35 -0.73 6.22 -7.80
N SER A 36 -1.95 5.88 -8.22
CA SER A 36 -2.46 4.50 -8.14
C SER A 36 -1.72 3.52 -9.05
N GLN A 37 -1.04 4.03 -10.09
CA GLN A 37 -0.18 3.27 -11.00
C GLN A 37 1.28 3.21 -10.54
N ASP A 38 1.61 3.89 -9.45
CA ASP A 38 2.95 3.86 -8.87
C ASP A 38 3.11 2.60 -8.01
N TYR A 39 3.54 1.52 -8.67
CA TYR A 39 3.81 0.24 -8.02
C TYR A 39 4.92 0.32 -6.97
N TRP A 40 5.84 1.28 -7.08
CA TRP A 40 6.88 1.49 -6.08
C TRP A 40 6.26 1.99 -4.77
N LEU A 41 5.41 3.02 -4.86
CA LEU A 41 4.70 3.55 -3.70
C LEU A 41 3.78 2.49 -3.07
N PHE A 42 3.04 1.73 -3.89
CA PHE A 42 2.19 0.66 -3.39
C PHE A 42 3.01 -0.43 -2.68
N GLN A 43 4.13 -0.87 -3.26
CA GLN A 43 5.04 -1.82 -2.61
C GLN A 43 5.60 -1.26 -1.30
N ARG A 44 6.00 0.02 -1.26
CA ARG A 44 6.44 0.66 -0.02
C ARG A 44 5.35 0.68 1.03
N HIS A 45 4.09 0.92 0.66
CA HIS A 45 2.96 0.86 1.59
C HIS A 45 2.79 -0.54 2.21
N LEU A 46 2.96 -1.61 1.41
CA LEU A 46 2.93 -2.99 1.89
C LEU A 46 4.11 -3.35 2.80
N GLU A 47 5.29 -2.80 2.53
CA GLU A 47 6.54 -3.10 3.25
C GLU A 47 6.77 -2.22 4.50
N THR A 48 6.00 -1.14 4.66
CA THR A 48 6.09 -0.28 5.84
C THR A 48 5.50 -1.00 7.06
N SER A 49 5.79 -0.52 8.28
CA SER A 49 5.35 -1.10 9.54
C SER A 49 3.84 -1.32 9.60
N LEU A 50 3.40 -2.47 9.13
CA LEU A 50 2.04 -2.94 9.26
C LEU A 50 1.76 -3.19 10.74
N PRO A 51 0.54 -2.86 11.22
CA PRO A 51 0.16 -3.13 12.60
C PRO A 51 0.27 -4.62 12.92
N GLU A 52 0.44 -4.98 14.20
CA GLU A 52 0.71 -6.37 14.62
C GLU A 52 -0.33 -7.39 14.16
N ARG A 53 -1.59 -6.96 14.01
CA ARG A 53 -2.73 -7.79 13.59
C ARG A 53 -3.53 -7.05 12.52
N PRO A 54 -3.02 -6.98 11.28
CA PRO A 54 -3.69 -6.24 10.22
C PRO A 54 -4.80 -7.09 9.61
N VAL A 55 -5.93 -6.45 9.31
CA VAL A 55 -6.94 -6.96 8.38
C VAL A 55 -6.85 -6.10 7.12
N PHE A 56 -6.40 -6.70 6.03
CA PHE A 56 -6.23 -6.02 4.76
C PHE A 56 -7.54 -5.91 4.00
N PHE A 57 -7.86 -4.70 3.58
CA PHE A 57 -9.00 -4.42 2.72
C PHE A 57 -8.47 -4.20 1.31
N VAL A 58 -8.74 -5.16 0.42
CA VAL A 58 -8.37 -5.08 -1.00
C VAL A 58 -9.64 -4.90 -1.81
N GLY A 59 -9.60 -3.99 -2.77
CA GLY A 59 -10.74 -3.69 -3.62
C GLY A 59 -10.45 -2.49 -4.52
N ASP A 60 -11.49 -2.03 -5.21
CA ASP A 60 -11.41 -0.88 -6.10
C ASP A 60 -11.89 0.41 -5.38
N SER A 61 -12.29 1.44 -6.14
CA SER A 61 -12.97 2.68 -5.78
C SER A 61 -13.85 2.63 -4.53
N VAL A 62 -14.74 1.63 -4.39
CA VAL A 62 -15.64 1.53 -3.22
C VAL A 62 -14.87 1.32 -1.91
N VAL A 63 -13.91 0.40 -1.90
CA VAL A 63 -13.11 0.09 -0.70
C VAL A 63 -12.03 1.16 -0.50
N TRP A 64 -11.47 1.66 -1.61
CA TRP A 64 -10.54 2.79 -1.62
C TRP A 64 -11.16 4.04 -1.00
N GLY A 65 -12.49 4.21 -1.10
CA GLY A 65 -13.26 5.31 -0.52
C GLY A 65 -13.46 6.47 -1.51
N GLU A 66 -13.88 6.17 -2.73
CA GLU A 66 -14.22 7.19 -3.71
C GLU A 66 -15.20 8.21 -3.10
N TYR A 67 -14.95 9.49 -3.35
CA TYR A 67 -15.72 10.65 -2.83
C TYR A 67 -15.54 11.02 -1.36
N VAL A 68 -14.68 10.35 -0.60
CA VAL A 68 -14.35 10.73 0.79
C VAL A 68 -12.86 11.00 0.96
N THR A 69 -12.48 11.66 2.04
CA THR A 69 -11.09 11.81 2.50
C THR A 69 -10.60 10.52 3.16
N ALA A 70 -9.28 10.39 3.35
CA ALA A 70 -8.65 9.17 3.87
C ALA A 70 -9.18 8.77 5.27
N ASP A 71 -9.39 9.76 6.14
CA ASP A 71 -9.95 9.64 7.49
C ASP A 71 -11.46 9.32 7.55
N SER A 72 -12.13 9.31 6.39
CA SER A 72 -13.57 9.05 6.24
C SER A 72 -13.86 7.78 5.44
N THR A 73 -12.83 6.97 5.16
CA THR A 73 -12.96 5.66 4.52
C THR A 73 -13.61 4.63 5.45
N TRP A 74 -14.06 3.50 4.89
CA TRP A 74 -14.62 2.41 5.71
C TRP A 74 -13.58 1.85 6.70
N THR A 75 -12.34 1.69 6.27
CA THR A 75 -11.23 1.26 7.14
C THR A 75 -10.99 2.26 8.27
N ALA A 76 -10.99 3.57 7.97
CA ALA A 76 -10.88 4.61 9.00
C ALA A 76 -12.04 4.57 10.01
N PHE A 77 -13.27 4.40 9.52
CA PHE A 77 -14.45 4.26 10.37
C PHE A 77 -14.36 3.05 11.33
N LEU A 78 -13.80 1.92 10.85
CA LEU A 78 -13.57 0.73 11.66
C LEU A 78 -12.45 0.95 12.68
N ASN A 79 -11.34 1.57 12.26
CA ASN A 79 -10.22 1.92 13.14
C ASN A 79 -10.63 2.89 14.26
N GLN A 80 -11.60 3.79 14.02
CA GLN A 80 -12.11 4.68 15.07
C GLN A 80 -12.96 3.96 16.13
N ARG A 81 -13.44 2.74 15.85
CA ARG A 81 -14.34 1.96 16.72
C ARG A 81 -13.68 0.77 17.37
N ARG A 82 -12.47 0.41 16.93
CA ARG A 82 -11.71 -0.69 17.49
C ARG A 82 -11.18 -0.32 18.87
N GLN A 83 -10.98 -1.31 19.73
CA GLN A 83 -10.17 -1.17 20.93
C GLN A 83 -8.68 -1.26 20.57
N GLU A 84 -7.79 -0.79 21.43
CA GLU A 84 -6.34 -0.80 21.15
C GLU A 84 -5.80 -2.21 20.88
N GLU A 85 -6.35 -3.23 21.54
CA GLU A 85 -5.95 -4.65 21.42
C GLU A 85 -6.58 -5.37 20.20
N ASP A 86 -7.53 -4.73 19.51
CA ASP A 86 -8.21 -5.30 18.35
C ASP A 86 -7.34 -5.23 17.08
N GLN A 87 -7.79 -5.96 16.05
CA GLN A 87 -7.17 -5.87 14.73
C GLN A 87 -7.25 -4.45 14.16
N SER A 88 -6.21 -4.06 13.43
CA SER A 88 -6.17 -2.80 12.69
C SER A 88 -6.57 -3.03 11.24
N PHE A 89 -7.39 -2.15 10.69
CA PHE A 89 -7.92 -2.28 9.34
C PHE A 89 -7.08 -1.42 8.38
N VAL A 90 -6.43 -2.06 7.41
CA VAL A 90 -5.49 -1.40 6.49
C VAL A 90 -6.09 -1.33 5.09
N ASN A 91 -6.12 -0.13 4.51
CA ASN A 91 -6.68 0.09 3.18
C ASN A 91 -5.63 -0.15 2.08
N LEU A 92 -5.67 -1.35 1.48
CA LEU A 92 -4.84 -1.72 0.34
C LEU A 92 -5.61 -1.66 -0.99
N ALA A 93 -6.81 -1.07 -0.99
CA ALA A 93 -7.55 -0.87 -2.21
C ALA A 93 -6.86 0.19 -3.09
N LEU A 94 -7.05 0.07 -4.40
CA LEU A 94 -6.60 1.06 -5.38
C LEU A 94 -7.78 1.36 -6.28
N ASN A 95 -8.09 2.64 -6.47
CA ASN A 95 -9.11 3.05 -7.41
C ASN A 95 -8.62 2.85 -8.86
N GLY A 96 -9.48 2.23 -9.68
CA GLY A 96 -9.22 1.75 -11.03
C GLY A 96 -8.82 0.28 -11.09
N LEU A 97 -8.95 -0.50 -10.00
CA LEU A 97 -8.67 -1.93 -10.03
C LEU A 97 -9.75 -2.72 -10.75
N TYR A 98 -9.31 -3.63 -11.62
CA TYR A 98 -10.17 -4.57 -12.32
C TYR A 98 -10.06 -5.97 -11.70
N PRO A 99 -11.11 -6.81 -11.78
CA PRO A 99 -11.10 -8.16 -11.22
C PRO A 99 -9.89 -9.01 -11.63
N LEU A 100 -9.38 -8.85 -12.86
CA LEU A 100 -8.19 -9.55 -13.34
C LEU A 100 -6.93 -9.24 -12.50
N ALA A 101 -6.78 -8.00 -12.04
CA ALA A 101 -5.66 -7.61 -11.20
C ALA A 101 -5.82 -8.16 -9.77
N LEU A 102 -7.05 -8.18 -9.24
CA LEU A 102 -7.37 -8.74 -7.93
C LEU A 102 -7.12 -10.26 -7.88
N GLU A 103 -7.50 -10.99 -8.93
CA GLU A 103 -7.21 -12.42 -9.06
C GLU A 103 -5.70 -12.70 -9.02
N GLY A 104 -4.91 -11.93 -9.76
CA GLY A 104 -3.45 -12.03 -9.74
C GLY A 104 -2.85 -11.72 -8.36
N LEU A 105 -3.35 -10.68 -7.68
CA LEU A 105 -2.92 -10.33 -6.33
C LEU A 105 -3.17 -11.48 -5.35
N VAL A 106 -4.37 -12.05 -5.36
CA VAL A 106 -4.72 -13.17 -4.47
C VAL A 106 -3.87 -14.40 -4.79
N THR A 107 -3.80 -14.79 -6.07
CA THR A 107 -3.09 -16.00 -6.52
C THR A 107 -1.61 -15.98 -6.18
N HIS A 108 -0.96 -14.81 -6.23
CA HIS A 108 0.48 -14.70 -6.07
C HIS A 108 0.93 -14.15 -4.70
N TYR A 109 0.04 -13.48 -3.94
CA TYR A 109 0.42 -12.75 -2.73
C TYR A 109 -0.47 -12.99 -1.50
N ALA A 110 -1.58 -13.74 -1.58
CA ALA A 110 -2.45 -13.96 -0.40
C ALA A 110 -1.92 -15.02 0.60
N GLY A 111 -0.80 -15.69 0.31
CA GLY A 111 -0.31 -16.82 1.11
C GLY A 111 -1.10 -18.12 0.89
N PRO A 112 -0.65 -19.26 1.46
CA PRO A 112 -1.39 -20.51 1.46
C PRO A 112 -2.66 -20.48 2.34
#